data_AF-A0A353JYT6-F1
#
_entry.id   AF-A0A353JYT6-F1
#
_cell.length_a   1.000
_cell.length_b   1.000
_cell.length_c   1.000
_cell.angle_alpha   90.00
_cell.angle_beta   90.00
_cell.angle_gamma   90.00
#
_symmetry.space_group_name_H-M   'P 1'
#
loop_
_entity.id
_entity.type
_entity.pdbx_description
1 polymer ?
#
loop_
_entity_poly.entity_id
_entity_poly.type
_entity_poly.pdbx_seq_one_letter_code
_entity_poly.pdbx_strand_id
1 'polypeptide(L)'
;MSFWQQLLVVLLTAIGTYSLYFYTRNYALKFNLNRNIVLILLIIVIVIPFIIPKYYGTHLLFEIISMVILYYLMFLYFDLRRIYKVKKNAPPIGKPKPKPNRAKNIK
;
A
#
# COMPACT_ATOMS: atom_id res chain seq x y z
N MET A 1 7.29 28.00 -13.00
CA MET A 1 8.35 26.99 -12.76
C MET A 1 8.70 26.35 -14.10
N SER A 2 9.97 26.08 -14.37
CA SER A 2 10.39 25.31 -15.55
C SER A 2 9.98 23.83 -15.40
N PHE A 3 9.72 23.14 -16.52
CA PHE A 3 9.41 21.71 -16.55
C PHE A 3 10.41 20.87 -15.71
N TRP A 4 11.70 21.16 -15.84
CA TRP A 4 12.75 20.47 -15.09
C TRP A 4 12.67 20.68 -13.58
N GLN A 5 12.26 21.86 -13.14
CA GLN A 5 12.08 22.16 -11.72
C GLN A 5 10.89 21.40 -11.15
N GLN A 6 9.78 21.31 -11.88
CA GLN A 6 8.62 20.52 -11.47
C GLN A 6 8.97 19.03 -11.38
N LEU A 7 9.67 18.50 -12.39
CA LEU A 7 10.09 17.11 -12.40
C LEU A 7 11.02 16.78 -11.21
N LEU A 8 11.94 17.68 -10.87
CA LEU A 8 12.81 17.53 -9.71
C LEU A 8 12.03 17.55 -8.39
N VAL A 9 11.05 18.44 -8.24
CA VAL A 9 10.18 18.48 -7.05
C VAL A 9 9.37 17.19 -6.91
N VAL A 10 8.79 16.69 -8.01
CA VAL A 10 8.05 15.43 -8.07
C VAL A 10 8.94 14.24 -7.68
N LEU A 11 10.18 14.21 -8.16
CA LEU A 11 11.15 13.17 -7.80
C LEU A 11 11.55 13.23 -6.32
N LEU A 12 11.89 14.43 -5.82
CA LEU A 12 12.28 14.61 -4.42
C LEU A 12 11.14 14.26 -3.47
N THR A 13 9.91 14.65 -3.79
CA THR A 13 8.73 14.29 -3.00
C THR A 13 8.49 12.78 -3.03
N ALA A 14 8.62 12.12 -4.18
CA ALA A 14 8.50 10.66 -4.26
C ALA A 14 9.56 9.94 -3.41
N ILE A 15 10.84 10.34 -3.50
CA ILE A 15 11.94 9.77 -2.71
C ILE A 15 11.72 10.02 -1.22
N GLY A 16 11.39 11.25 -0.82
CA GLY A 16 11.13 11.60 0.57
C GLY A 16 9.95 10.80 1.15
N THR A 17 8.88 10.65 0.37
CA THR A 17 7.71 9.87 0.78
C THR A 17 8.03 8.38 0.87
N TYR A 18 8.86 7.86 -0.03
CA TYR A 18 9.30 6.47 0.03
C TYR A 18 10.10 6.19 1.30
N SER A 19 11.03 7.07 1.68
CA SER A 19 11.77 6.96 2.94
C SER A 19 10.82 6.96 4.15
N LEU A 20 9.85 7.88 4.18
CA LEU A 20 8.84 7.94 5.25
C LEU A 20 7.98 6.67 5.28
N TYR A 21 7.59 6.16 4.12
CA TYR A 21 6.88 4.89 4.00
C TYR A 21 7.72 3.73 4.53
N PHE A 22 9.01 3.66 4.20
CA PHE A 22 9.90 2.58 4.65
C PHE A 22 9.94 2.48 6.19
N TYR A 23 10.04 3.60 6.90
CA TYR A 23 10.02 3.62 8.36
C TYR A 23 8.64 3.26 8.96
N THR A 24 7.55 3.69 8.33
CA THR A 24 6.18 3.46 8.83
C THR A 24 5.57 2.15 8.35
N ARG A 25 6.17 1.48 7.37
CA ARG A 25 5.67 0.27 6.71
C ARG A 25 5.28 -0.82 7.68
N ASN A 26 6.15 -1.12 8.65
CA ASN A 26 5.91 -2.18 9.63
C ASN A 26 4.66 -1.89 10.49
N TYR A 27 4.44 -0.62 10.83
CA TYR A 27 3.23 -0.20 11.53
C TYR A 27 2.00 -0.29 10.63
N ALA A 28 2.07 0.23 9.41
CA ALA A 28 0.96 0.24 8.46
C ALA A 28 0.48 -1.18 8.10
N LEU A 29 1.40 -2.12 7.89
CA LEU A 29 1.07 -3.50 7.54
C LEU A 29 0.54 -4.32 8.74
N LYS A 30 0.82 -3.91 9.98
CA LYS A 30 0.30 -4.58 11.19
C LYS A 30 -1.22 -4.50 11.28
N PHE A 31 -1.84 -3.49 10.70
CA PHE A 31 -3.29 -3.26 10.74
C PHE A 31 -4.12 -4.16 9.81
N ASN A 32 -3.51 -5.09 9.06
CA ASN A 32 -4.22 -5.99 8.13
C ASN A 32 -5.21 -5.25 7.21
N LEU A 33 -4.82 -4.09 6.70
CA LEU A 33 -5.67 -3.25 5.86
C LEU A 33 -6.13 -3.99 4.60
N ASN A 34 -7.41 -3.86 4.27
CA ASN A 34 -7.95 -4.43 3.04
C ASN A 34 -7.45 -3.65 1.82
N ARG A 35 -6.82 -4.35 0.88
CA ARG A 35 -6.32 -3.78 -0.38
C ARG A 35 -7.38 -2.97 -1.14
N ASN A 36 -8.63 -3.44 -1.14
CA ASN A 36 -9.69 -2.76 -1.89
C ASN A 36 -10.07 -1.41 -1.24
N ILE A 37 -9.99 -1.30 0.09
CA ILE A 37 -10.22 -0.03 0.79
C ILE A 37 -9.12 0.96 0.42
N VAL A 38 -7.85 0.51 0.43
CA VAL A 38 -6.70 1.35 0.03
C VAL A 38 -6.83 1.79 -1.42
N LEU A 39 -7.30 0.92 -2.33
CA LEU A 39 -7.56 1.27 -3.73
C LEU A 39 -8.64 2.36 -3.87
N ILE A 40 -9.75 2.23 -3.16
CA ILE A 40 -10.82 3.23 -3.17
C ILE A 40 -10.29 4.57 -2.66
N LEU A 41 -9.53 4.56 -1.57
CA LEU A 41 -8.94 5.78 -1.02
C LEU A 41 -7.98 6.45 -2.01
N LEU A 42 -7.19 5.65 -2.72
CA LEU A 42 -6.27 6.13 -3.76
C LEU A 42 -7.03 6.79 -4.92
N ILE A 43 -8.14 6.20 -5.38
CA ILE A 43 -9.01 6.80 -6.41
C ILE A 43 -9.57 8.13 -5.92
N ILE A 44 -10.08 8.18 -4.68
CA ILE A 44 -10.60 9.42 -4.09
C ILE A 44 -9.54 10.52 -4.09
N VAL A 45 -8.32 10.22 -3.64
CA VAL A 45 -7.21 11.20 -3.60
C VAL A 45 -6.83 11.70 -5.00
N ILE A 46 -6.90 10.86 -6.03
CA ILE A 46 -6.64 11.27 -7.42
C ILE A 46 -7.76 12.17 -7.95
N VAL A 47 -9.02 11.90 -7.60
CA VAL A 47 -10.17 12.60 -8.15
C VAL A 47 -10.41 13.96 -7.46
N ILE A 48 -10.14 14.07 -6.16
CA ILE A 48 -10.37 15.31 -5.37
C ILE A 48 -9.76 16.57 -6.02
N PRO A 49 -8.49 16.58 -6.49
CA PRO A 49 -7.90 17.75 -7.14
C PRO A 49 -8.69 18.26 -8.34
N PHE A 50 -9.35 17.37 -9.09
CA PHE A 50 -10.16 17.74 -10.25
C PHE A 50 -11.54 18.29 -9.86
N ILE A 51 -12.10 17.83 -8.74
CA ILE A 51 -13.39 18.33 -8.24
C ILE A 51 -13.22 19.72 -7.62
N ILE A 52 -12.10 19.97 -6.93
CA ILE A 52 -11.90 21.21 -6.17
C ILE A 52 -10.57 21.90 -6.55
N PRO A 53 -10.37 22.27 -7.84
CA PRO A 53 -9.10 22.78 -8.35
C PRO A 53 -8.65 24.09 -7.67
N LYS A 54 -9.61 24.84 -7.10
CA LYS A 54 -9.36 26.12 -6.39
C LYS A 54 -8.33 25.98 -5.27
N TYR A 55 -8.28 24.85 -4.56
CA TYR A 55 -7.31 24.61 -3.48
C TYR A 55 -5.99 24.00 -3.95
N TYR A 56 -5.98 23.40 -5.15
CA TYR A 56 -4.86 22.60 -5.68
C TYR A 56 -3.96 23.36 -6.68
N GLY A 57 -4.17 24.67 -6.87
CA GLY A 57 -3.30 25.53 -7.68
C GLY A 57 -2.90 26.86 -7.02
N THR A 58 -3.50 27.21 -5.88
CA THR A 58 -3.24 28.46 -5.15
C THR A 58 -2.36 28.26 -3.91
N HIS A 59 -2.46 27.09 -3.28
CA HIS A 59 -1.76 26.77 -2.04
C HIS A 59 -0.78 25.61 -2.24
N LEU A 60 0.50 25.95 -2.37
CA LEU A 60 1.60 25.00 -2.59
C LEU A 60 1.64 23.89 -1.51
N LEU A 61 1.28 24.21 -0.26
CA LEU A 61 1.20 23.23 0.83
C LEU A 61 0.15 22.14 0.58
N PHE A 62 -1.04 22.49 0.08
CA PHE A 62 -2.08 21.51 -0.21
C PHE A 62 -1.66 20.57 -1.34
N GLU A 63 -0.99 21.12 -2.36
CA GLU A 63 -0.43 20.33 -3.46
C GLU A 63 0.60 19.32 -2.94
N ILE A 64 1.59 19.76 -2.16
CA ILE A 64 2.62 18.87 -1.57
C ILE A 64 1.97 17.80 -0.67
N ILE A 65 1.09 18.19 0.25
CA ILE A 65 0.45 17.24 1.18
C ILE A 65 -0.32 16.18 0.41
N SER A 66 -1.05 16.59 -0.63
CA SER A 66 -1.82 15.66 -1.46
C SER A 66 -0.92 14.69 -2.25
N MET A 67 0.21 15.16 -2.78
CA MET A 67 1.20 14.32 -3.45
C MET A 67 1.82 13.30 -2.47
N VAL A 68 2.15 13.74 -1.26
CA VAL A 68 2.69 12.84 -0.21
C VAL A 68 1.67 11.76 0.15
N ILE A 69 0.40 12.13 0.37
CA ILE A 69 -0.68 11.18 0.65
C ILE A 69 -0.84 10.19 -0.51
N LEU A 70 -0.85 10.70 -1.76
CA LEU A 70 -0.99 9.89 -2.96
C LEU A 70 0.14 8.85 -3.07
N TYR A 71 1.39 9.28 -2.97
CA TYR A 71 2.55 8.38 -3.07
C TYR A 71 2.58 7.36 -1.93
N TYR A 72 2.27 7.80 -0.71
CA TYR A 72 2.19 6.90 0.43
C TYR A 72 1.16 5.78 0.21
N LEU A 73 -0.04 6.12 -0.25
CA LEU A 73 -1.09 5.16 -0.57
C LEU A 73 -0.70 4.25 -1.73
N MET A 74 -0.02 4.77 -2.76
CA MET A 74 0.49 3.96 -3.86
C MET A 74 1.48 2.90 -3.38
N PHE A 75 2.47 3.29 -2.56
CA PHE A 75 3.43 2.34 -2.00
C PHE A 75 2.75 1.28 -1.14
N LEU A 76 1.84 1.70 -0.25
CA LEU A 76 1.05 0.79 0.58
C LEU A 76 0.22 -0.19 -0.27
N TYR A 77 -0.44 0.30 -1.32
CA TYR A 77 -1.24 -0.52 -2.21
C TYR A 77 -0.40 -1.58 -2.92
N PHE A 78 0.77 -1.21 -3.46
CA PHE A 78 1.66 -2.15 -4.15
C PHE A 78 2.17 -3.24 -3.22
N ASP A 79 2.51 -2.90 -1.98
CA ASP A 79 2.95 -3.88 -0.99
C ASP A 79 1.82 -4.83 -0.59
N LEU A 80 0.61 -4.31 -0.33
CA LEU A 80 -0.56 -5.14 -0.05
C LEU A 80 -0.89 -6.06 -1.23
N ARG A 81 -0.78 -5.57 -2.47
CA ARG A 81 -0.96 -6.36 -3.69
C ARG A 81 0.08 -7.48 -3.77
N ARG A 82 1.35 -7.20 -3.47
CA ARG A 82 2.43 -8.19 -3.42
C ARG A 82 2.14 -9.27 -2.39
N ILE A 83 1.80 -8.88 -1.15
CA ILE A 83 1.46 -9.80 -0.06
C ILE A 83 0.28 -10.68 -0.45
N TYR A 84 -0.77 -10.09 -1.02
CA TYR A 84 -1.95 -10.83 -1.45
C TYR A 84 -1.61 -11.88 -2.53
N LYS A 85 -0.77 -11.51 -3.52
CA LYS A 85 -0.32 -12.44 -4.57
C LYS A 85 0.50 -13.60 -3.97
N VAL A 86 1.38 -13.32 -3.02
CA VAL A 86 2.19 -14.33 -2.32
C VAL A 86 1.29 -15.29 -1.53
N LYS A 87 0.33 -14.76 -0.75
CA LYS A 87 -0.63 -15.59 0.01
C LYS A 87 -1.49 -16.46 -0.90
N LYS A 88 -1.95 -15.92 -2.04
CA LYS A 88 -2.76 -16.67 -3.02
C LYS A 88 -1.99 -17.82 -3.67
N ASN A 89 -0.68 -17.62 -3.88
CA ASN A 89 0.20 -18.62 -4.51
C ASN A 89 0.90 -19.53 -3.50
N ALA A 90 0.64 -19.37 -2.20
CA ALA A 90 1.23 -20.22 -1.18
C ALA A 90 0.72 -21.66 -1.39
N PRO A 91 1.62 -22.66 -1.43
CA PRO A 91 1.19 -24.05 -1.54
C PRO A 91 0.27 -24.37 -0.35
N PRO A 92 -0.83 -25.13 -0.56
CA PRO A 92 -1.65 -25.58 0.54
C PRO A 92 -0.74 -26.40 1.48
N ILE A 93 -0.57 -25.92 2.72
CA ILE A 93 0.16 -26.65 3.75
C ILE A 93 -0.70 -27.87 4.08
N GLY A 94 -0.47 -28.97 3.37
CA GLY A 94 -1.10 -30.25 3.66
C GLY A 94 -0.77 -30.61 5.10
N LYS A 95 -1.79 -30.72 5.94
CA LYS A 95 -1.59 -31.28 7.29
C LYS A 95 -0.99 -32.67 7.11
N PRO A 96 0.07 -33.04 7.86
CA PRO A 96 0.58 -34.39 7.82
C PRO A 96 -0.58 -35.34 8.12
N LYS A 97 -0.78 -36.33 7.24
CA LYS A 97 -1.87 -37.30 7.34
C LYS A 97 -1.79 -37.93 8.73
N PRO A 98 -2.89 -37.95 9.51
CA PRO A 98 -2.86 -38.53 10.85
C PRO A 98 -2.37 -39.97 10.76
N LYS A 99 -1.40 -40.31 11.59
CA LYS A 99 -0.85 -41.67 11.65
C LYS A 99 -2.03 -42.61 11.90
N PRO A 100 -2.25 -43.64 11.07
CA PRO A 100 -3.38 -44.54 11.29
C PRO A 100 -3.30 -45.08 12.70
N ASN A 101 -4.41 -44.98 13.45
CA ASN A 101 -4.52 -45.57 14.78
C ASN A 101 -4.02 -47.01 14.67
N ARG A 102 -2.92 -47.34 15.37
CA ARG A 102 -2.62 -48.73 15.65
C ARG A 102 -3.85 -49.23 16.39
N ALA A 103 -4.68 -50.03 15.72
CA ALA A 103 -5.74 -50.77 16.36
C ALA A 103 -5.14 -51.36 17.64
N LYS A 104 -5.72 -50.99 18.78
CA LYS A 104 -5.30 -51.43 20.11
C LYS A 104 -5.46 -52.94 20.12
N ASN A 105 -4.37 -53.63 19.78
CA ASN A 105 -4.31 -55.08 19.75
C ASN A 105 -4.11 -55.53 21.20
N ILE A 106 -5.18 -55.54 21.98
CA ILE A 106 -5.18 -56.16 23.31
C ILE A 106 -6.51 -56.90 23.45
N LYS A 107 -6.35 -58.21 23.65
CA LYS A 107 -7.33 -59.28 23.80
C LYS A 107 -8.42 -58.99 24.83
#